data_AF-A0A2E0S5G5-F1
#
_entry.id   AF-A0A2E0S5G5-F1
#
_cell.length_a   1.000
_cell.length_b   1.000
_cell.length_c   1.000
_cell.angle_alpha   90.00
_cell.angle_beta   90.00
_cell.angle_gamma   90.00
#
_symmetry.space_group_name_H-M   'P 1'
#
loop_
_entity.id
_entity.type
_entity.pdbx_description
1 polymer ?
#
loop_
_entity_poly.entity_id
_entity_poly.type
_entity_poly.pdbx_seq_one_letter_code
_entity_poly.pdbx_strand_id
1 'polypeptide(L)'
;MATFSNLGIKLIGTGEESGTWGTSTNTNMELVDQAISGYISHALADANATLAIADGSSSVARNKYINFTGTLTAHRTITLSPNDLEKTWYVKNATTGGFNLVFKQGSSGTTVTVPNGTTAMIFSDGLGATNGNIKNGIGTLLTEGVIPAADNTHDLGSATHEFRNLYIDGVAYLDQADIDAGTIDGVDIGSNTPATNLTVDSVNINGNEIQATSNQLAFVTGGSAERIRIDNTGNIFYAGRTTTGATTNATSYLDTDAMYKSYQGTGIPHMTFLNGATTVGTITNNGTNASYNTTSDYRKKNVIGDIEDACERVLDLRPLQYEFKDIINPTKQEGFIAHEVQEVVPHAVTGDKDAVDPVTDAPILQQLDHSKLVPLLTQALKDAIWKIEDLEEKVEELQDAVSEI
;
A
#
# COMPACT_ATOMS: atom_id res chain seq x y z
N MET A 1 -13.34 -86.30 9.48
CA MET A 1 -12.74 -85.37 8.50
C MET A 1 -12.17 -84.23 9.31
N ALA A 2 -10.90 -83.86 9.13
CA ALA A 2 -10.32 -82.78 9.93
C ALA A 2 -11.05 -81.46 9.65
N THR A 3 -11.32 -80.69 10.69
CA THR A 3 -11.92 -79.35 10.59
C THR A 3 -10.82 -78.30 10.71
N PHE A 4 -10.98 -77.20 9.98
CA PHE A 4 -9.99 -76.12 9.93
C PHE A 4 -10.66 -74.77 10.19
N SER A 5 -9.92 -73.81 10.74
CA SER A 5 -10.35 -72.42 10.79
C SER A 5 -10.24 -71.76 9.40
N ASN A 6 -10.81 -70.56 9.21
CA ASN A 6 -10.66 -69.79 7.96
C ASN A 6 -9.20 -69.39 7.67
N LEU A 7 -8.33 -69.42 8.68
CA LEU A 7 -6.89 -69.29 8.50
C LEU A 7 -6.21 -70.62 8.13
N GLY A 8 -6.94 -71.71 7.93
CA GLY A 8 -6.42 -73.04 7.57
C GLY A 8 -5.64 -73.71 8.71
N ILE A 9 -5.98 -73.43 9.97
CA ILE A 9 -5.38 -74.05 11.17
C ILE A 9 -6.26 -75.23 11.59
N LYS A 10 -5.67 -76.40 11.81
CA LYS A 10 -6.42 -77.61 12.16
C LYS A 10 -7.01 -77.50 13.56
N LEU A 11 -8.31 -77.75 13.69
CA LEU A 11 -9.02 -77.83 14.96
C LEU A 11 -8.97 -79.27 15.45
N ILE A 12 -8.23 -79.53 16.53
CA ILE A 12 -8.08 -80.87 17.12
C ILE A 12 -9.22 -81.08 18.13
N GLY A 13 -10.05 -82.10 17.90
CA GLY A 13 -11.19 -82.44 18.75
C GLY A 13 -10.79 -83.12 20.07
N THR A 14 -11.72 -83.18 21.02
CA THR A 14 -11.50 -83.84 22.31
C THR A 14 -11.25 -85.34 22.11
N GLY A 15 -10.10 -85.83 22.57
CA GLY A 15 -9.70 -87.24 22.47
C GLY A 15 -9.08 -87.62 21.11
N GLU A 16 -9.05 -86.71 20.14
CA GLU A 16 -8.35 -86.94 18.87
C GLU A 16 -6.83 -86.85 19.05
N GLU A 17 -6.08 -87.61 18.24
CA GLU A 17 -4.61 -87.58 18.19
C GLU A 17 -3.90 -87.83 19.52
N SER A 18 -4.56 -88.56 20.44
CA SER A 18 -3.93 -89.00 21.69
C SER A 18 -2.65 -89.78 21.41
N GLY A 19 -1.53 -89.35 22.01
CA GLY A 19 -0.20 -89.90 21.77
C GLY A 19 0.45 -89.55 20.43
N THR A 20 -0.22 -88.79 19.54
CA THR A 20 0.29 -88.41 18.21
C THR A 20 0.15 -86.91 17.87
N TRP A 21 -0.41 -86.11 18.79
CA TRP A 21 -0.70 -84.67 18.62
C TRP A 21 0.51 -83.79 18.30
N GLY A 22 1.73 -84.21 18.67
CA GLY A 22 2.94 -83.39 18.51
C GLY A 22 3.17 -82.91 17.08
N THR A 23 2.90 -83.74 16.08
CA THR A 23 3.07 -83.37 14.66
C THR A 23 2.05 -82.30 14.23
N SER A 24 0.77 -82.51 14.54
CA SER A 24 -0.30 -81.57 14.19
C SER A 24 -0.17 -80.24 14.95
N THR A 25 0.21 -80.27 16.23
CA THR A 25 0.41 -79.05 17.03
C THR A 25 1.60 -78.26 16.52
N ASN A 26 2.74 -78.90 16.24
CA ASN A 26 3.90 -78.20 15.67
C ASN A 26 3.54 -77.56 14.32
N THR A 27 2.86 -78.31 13.44
CA THR A 27 2.37 -77.79 12.16
C THR A 27 1.45 -76.58 12.37
N ASN A 28 0.48 -76.66 13.29
CA ASN A 28 -0.41 -75.54 13.60
C ASN A 28 0.34 -74.31 14.12
N MET A 29 1.36 -74.49 14.97
CA MET A 29 2.15 -73.37 15.50
C MET A 29 3.02 -72.71 14.42
N GLU A 30 3.59 -73.49 13.51
CA GLU A 30 4.30 -72.94 12.33
C GLU A 30 3.36 -72.13 11.44
N LEU A 31 2.13 -72.62 11.25
CA LEU A 31 1.11 -71.93 10.47
C LEU A 31 0.61 -70.64 11.15
N VAL A 32 0.53 -70.61 12.48
CA VAL A 32 0.22 -69.41 13.26
C VAL A 32 1.34 -68.39 13.16
N ASP A 33 2.60 -68.81 13.27
CA ASP A 33 3.77 -67.92 13.13
C ASP A 33 3.79 -67.27 11.73
N GLN A 34 3.54 -68.08 10.70
CA GLN A 34 3.36 -67.59 9.33
C GLN A 34 2.23 -66.54 9.24
N ALA A 35 1.11 -66.76 9.93
CA ALA A 35 -0.04 -65.86 9.90
C ALA A 35 0.19 -64.52 10.61
N ILE A 36 0.95 -64.51 11.71
CA ILE A 36 1.18 -63.33 12.55
C ILE A 36 2.29 -62.46 11.99
N SER A 37 3.43 -63.06 11.60
CA SER A 37 4.66 -62.32 11.26
C SER A 37 5.35 -62.81 9.99
N GLY A 38 4.84 -63.83 9.32
CA GLY A 38 5.49 -64.43 8.15
C GLY A 38 5.77 -63.42 7.02
N TYR A 39 6.96 -63.51 6.43
CA TYR A 39 7.37 -62.78 5.24
C TYR A 39 7.60 -63.75 4.09
N ILE A 40 7.11 -63.41 2.90
CA ILE A 40 7.44 -64.17 1.69
C ILE A 40 7.69 -63.24 0.51
N SER A 41 8.67 -63.59 -0.32
CA SER A 41 8.80 -63.05 -1.67
C SER A 41 8.14 -64.00 -2.65
N HIS A 42 7.09 -63.53 -3.31
CA HIS A 42 6.30 -64.32 -4.25
C HIS A 42 6.54 -63.82 -5.68
N ALA A 43 7.14 -64.66 -6.51
CA ALA A 43 7.30 -64.39 -7.93
C ALA A 43 5.94 -64.57 -8.63
N LEU A 44 5.32 -63.45 -9.00
CA LEU A 44 4.05 -63.39 -9.69
C LEU A 44 4.26 -63.65 -11.19
N ALA A 45 3.52 -64.60 -11.74
CA ALA A 45 3.46 -64.80 -13.18
C ALA A 45 2.76 -63.61 -13.86
N ASP A 46 2.98 -63.42 -15.16
CA ASP A 46 2.34 -62.35 -15.93
C ASP A 46 0.86 -62.68 -16.27
N ALA A 47 0.06 -62.96 -15.23
CA ALA A 47 -1.35 -63.32 -15.29
C ALA A 47 -2.04 -62.96 -13.96
N ASN A 48 -3.37 -62.91 -13.97
CA ASN A 48 -4.15 -62.79 -12.74
C ASN A 48 -3.96 -64.05 -11.88
N ALA A 49 -3.86 -63.90 -10.57
CA ALA A 49 -3.59 -65.00 -9.66
C ALA A 49 -4.61 -65.06 -8.52
N THR A 50 -4.88 -66.28 -8.06
CA THR A 50 -5.66 -66.52 -6.84
C THR A 50 -4.71 -67.06 -5.78
N LEU A 51 -4.58 -66.34 -4.66
CA LEU A 51 -3.81 -66.79 -3.52
C LEU A 51 -4.79 -67.32 -2.46
N ALA A 52 -4.86 -68.64 -2.35
CA ALA A 52 -5.67 -69.33 -1.36
C ALA A 52 -4.86 -69.65 -0.10
N ILE A 53 -5.51 -69.61 1.06
CA ILE A 53 -5.01 -70.26 2.27
C ILE A 53 -5.45 -71.73 2.23
N ALA A 54 -4.49 -72.63 2.10
CA ALA A 54 -4.74 -74.07 2.09
C ALA A 54 -4.84 -74.64 3.52
N ASP A 55 -5.69 -75.62 3.71
CA ASP A 55 -5.89 -76.28 5.00
C ASP A 55 -4.66 -77.10 5.41
N GLY A 56 -4.22 -76.93 6.66
CA GLY A 56 -3.16 -77.76 7.26
C GLY A 56 -1.78 -77.68 6.60
N SER A 57 -1.56 -76.69 5.72
CA SER A 57 -0.30 -76.52 5.01
C SER A 57 0.06 -75.04 4.80
N SER A 58 1.36 -74.79 4.57
CA SER A 58 1.90 -73.46 4.29
C SER A 58 1.24 -72.88 3.02
N SER A 59 0.99 -71.57 3.02
CA SER A 59 0.41 -70.88 1.86
C SER A 59 0.93 -69.46 1.73
N VAL A 60 1.09 -68.98 0.50
CA VAL A 60 1.56 -67.60 0.24
C VAL A 60 0.64 -66.58 0.91
N ALA A 61 -0.68 -66.70 0.74
CA ALA A 61 -1.69 -65.82 1.33
C ALA A 61 -1.71 -65.80 2.87
N ARG A 62 -1.11 -66.80 3.53
CA ARG A 62 -1.08 -66.87 4.99
C ARG A 62 -0.09 -65.87 5.58
N ASN A 63 1.01 -65.59 4.89
CA ASN A 63 2.06 -64.68 5.34
C ASN A 63 1.50 -63.28 5.65
N LYS A 64 1.99 -62.65 6.72
CA LYS A 64 1.62 -61.27 7.09
C LYS A 64 2.12 -60.26 6.06
N TYR A 65 3.33 -60.48 5.54
CA TYR A 65 3.96 -59.63 4.54
C TYR A 65 4.21 -60.42 3.24
N ILE A 66 3.74 -59.90 2.10
CA ILE A 66 3.95 -60.50 0.79
C ILE A 66 4.63 -59.49 -0.14
N ASN A 67 5.86 -59.80 -0.55
CA ASN A 67 6.61 -59.05 -1.55
C ASN A 67 6.42 -59.67 -2.94
N PHE A 68 5.60 -59.06 -3.78
CA PHE A 68 5.34 -59.52 -5.15
C PHE A 68 6.48 -59.09 -6.08
N THR A 69 7.13 -60.06 -6.71
CA THR A 69 8.20 -59.85 -7.70
C THR A 69 7.80 -60.46 -9.04
N GLY A 70 8.63 -60.30 -10.08
CA GLY A 70 8.32 -60.77 -11.43
C GLY A 70 8.14 -59.61 -12.42
N THR A 71 8.09 -59.91 -13.71
CA THR A 71 7.94 -58.91 -14.78
C THR A 71 6.53 -58.97 -15.34
N LEU A 72 5.84 -57.84 -15.32
CA LEU A 72 4.45 -57.73 -15.78
C LEU A 72 4.35 -56.91 -17.07
N THR A 73 3.36 -57.24 -17.90
CA THR A 73 3.03 -56.51 -19.12
C THR A 73 1.66 -55.82 -19.08
N ALA A 74 0.90 -56.02 -17.99
CA ALA A 74 -0.39 -55.40 -17.73
C ALA A 74 -0.68 -55.35 -16.23
N HIS A 75 -1.71 -54.60 -15.83
CA HIS A 75 -2.25 -54.65 -14.47
C HIS A 75 -2.72 -56.07 -14.13
N ARG A 76 -2.34 -56.58 -12.94
CA ARG A 76 -2.72 -57.93 -12.50
C ARG A 76 -3.62 -57.89 -11.29
N THR A 77 -4.69 -58.68 -11.34
CA THR A 77 -5.63 -58.85 -10.24
C THR A 77 -5.21 -60.05 -9.39
N ILE A 78 -5.05 -59.82 -8.09
CA ILE A 78 -4.79 -60.85 -7.08
C ILE A 78 -6.06 -61.08 -6.29
N THR A 79 -6.61 -62.29 -6.39
CA THR A 79 -7.81 -62.69 -5.65
C THR A 79 -7.38 -63.44 -4.39
N LEU A 80 -7.73 -62.91 -3.22
CA LEU A 80 -7.48 -63.55 -1.93
C LEU A 80 -8.64 -64.49 -1.60
N SER A 81 -8.32 -65.71 -1.19
CA SER A 81 -9.30 -66.77 -0.88
C SER A 81 -8.91 -67.48 0.42
N PRO A 82 -9.86 -67.98 1.24
CA PRO A 82 -11.33 -67.98 1.08
C PRO A 82 -12.01 -66.61 1.04
N ASN A 83 -13.24 -66.57 0.50
CA ASN A 83 -13.99 -65.31 0.29
C ASN A 83 -14.56 -64.70 1.58
N ASP A 84 -14.54 -65.45 2.67
CA ASP A 84 -14.97 -65.13 4.03
C ASP A 84 -13.77 -65.01 5.00
N LEU A 85 -12.56 -64.88 4.45
CA LEU A 85 -11.35 -64.69 5.23
C LEU A 85 -11.31 -63.26 5.80
N GLU A 86 -11.12 -63.13 7.11
CA GLU A 86 -10.78 -61.89 7.80
C GLU A 86 -9.28 -61.87 8.13
N LYS A 87 -8.51 -61.01 7.46
CA LYS A 87 -7.07 -60.90 7.70
C LYS A 87 -6.53 -59.56 7.24
N THR A 88 -5.46 -59.12 7.88
CA THR A 88 -4.67 -57.96 7.48
C THR A 88 -3.32 -58.37 6.95
N TRP A 89 -2.92 -57.81 5.81
CA TRP A 89 -1.64 -58.01 5.13
C TRP A 89 -0.89 -56.70 4.95
N TYR A 90 0.44 -56.81 4.87
CA TYR A 90 1.29 -55.84 4.20
C TYR A 90 1.68 -56.41 2.84
N VAL A 91 1.42 -55.68 1.76
CA VAL A 91 1.73 -56.12 0.40
C VAL A 91 2.65 -55.11 -0.27
N LYS A 92 3.72 -55.59 -0.91
CA LYS A 92 4.63 -54.77 -1.70
C LYS A 92 4.57 -55.18 -3.15
N ASN A 93 4.33 -54.21 -4.03
CA ASN A 93 4.44 -54.41 -5.47
C ASN A 93 5.88 -54.11 -5.91
N ALA A 94 6.77 -55.10 -5.83
CA ALA A 94 8.15 -55.02 -6.32
C ALA A 94 8.31 -55.68 -7.71
N THR A 95 7.22 -55.75 -8.49
CA THR A 95 7.28 -56.25 -9.87
C THR A 95 8.02 -55.26 -10.77
N THR A 96 8.45 -55.68 -11.95
CA THR A 96 8.98 -54.78 -13.00
C THR A 96 7.96 -54.62 -14.12
N GLY A 97 8.06 -53.54 -14.90
CA GLY A 97 7.11 -53.21 -15.98
C GLY A 97 6.14 -52.06 -15.67
N GLY A 98 6.15 -51.53 -14.44
CA GLY A 98 5.40 -50.31 -14.10
C GLY A 98 3.89 -50.50 -13.90
N PHE A 99 3.42 -51.74 -13.78
CA PHE A 99 1.99 -52.04 -13.64
C PHE A 99 1.53 -52.19 -12.18
N ASN A 100 0.31 -51.71 -11.92
CA ASN A 100 -0.36 -51.84 -10.63
C ASN A 100 -0.84 -53.28 -10.36
N LEU A 101 -0.84 -53.67 -9.08
CA LEU A 101 -1.53 -54.86 -8.59
C LEU A 101 -2.89 -54.47 -8.00
N VAL A 102 -3.94 -55.19 -8.36
CA VAL A 102 -5.30 -54.93 -7.86
C VAL A 102 -5.72 -56.10 -6.98
N PHE A 103 -5.91 -55.85 -5.68
CA PHE A 103 -6.31 -56.86 -4.72
C PHE A 103 -7.82 -56.88 -4.56
N LYS A 104 -8.40 -58.08 -4.54
CA LYS A 104 -9.83 -58.30 -4.29
C LYS A 104 -10.07 -59.58 -3.50
N GLN A 105 -11.26 -59.67 -2.91
CA GLN A 105 -11.82 -60.90 -2.34
C GLN A 105 -13.21 -61.12 -2.94
N GLY A 106 -13.59 -62.38 -3.21
CA GLY A 106 -14.87 -62.66 -3.85
C GLY A 106 -15.02 -62.11 -5.28
N SER A 107 -16.26 -62.08 -5.75
CA SER A 107 -16.60 -61.74 -7.14
C SER A 107 -16.97 -60.28 -7.35
N SER A 108 -17.53 -59.61 -6.33
CA SER A 108 -18.14 -58.26 -6.46
C SER A 108 -17.72 -57.26 -5.37
N GLY A 109 -16.72 -57.58 -4.55
CA GLY A 109 -16.26 -56.70 -3.47
C GLY A 109 -15.32 -55.58 -3.91
N THR A 110 -15.06 -54.61 -3.01
CA THR A 110 -14.16 -53.47 -3.31
C THR A 110 -12.73 -53.92 -3.54
N THR A 111 -12.07 -53.27 -4.49
CA THR A 111 -10.67 -53.55 -4.82
C THR A 111 -9.72 -52.51 -4.23
N VAL A 112 -8.50 -52.92 -3.90
CA VAL A 112 -7.40 -51.98 -3.58
C VAL A 112 -6.31 -52.08 -4.63
N THR A 113 -5.98 -50.94 -5.23
CA THR A 113 -4.87 -50.82 -6.18
C THR A 113 -3.59 -50.48 -5.43
N VAL A 114 -2.54 -51.26 -5.67
CA VAL A 114 -1.19 -51.03 -5.14
C VAL A 114 -0.27 -50.72 -6.32
N PRO A 115 0.11 -49.44 -6.51
CA PRO A 115 0.99 -49.04 -7.60
C PRO A 115 2.36 -49.72 -7.55
N ASN A 116 3.01 -49.81 -8.71
CA ASN A 116 4.37 -50.36 -8.80
C ASN A 116 5.34 -49.59 -7.88
N GLY A 117 6.21 -50.31 -7.18
CA GLY A 117 7.19 -49.75 -6.23
C GLY A 117 6.64 -49.45 -4.83
N THR A 118 5.33 -49.51 -4.62
CA THR A 118 4.71 -49.12 -3.34
C THR A 118 4.45 -50.31 -2.40
N THR A 119 4.33 -50.01 -1.10
CA THR A 119 3.86 -50.95 -0.08
C THR A 119 2.54 -50.45 0.48
N ALA A 120 1.56 -51.33 0.64
CA ALA A 120 0.26 -51.00 1.21
C ALA A 120 -0.10 -51.96 2.33
N MET A 121 -0.79 -51.45 3.36
CA MET A 121 -1.51 -52.29 4.31
C MET A 121 -2.90 -52.54 3.73
N ILE A 122 -3.30 -53.81 3.59
CA ILE A 122 -4.63 -54.17 3.12
C ILE A 122 -5.29 -55.11 4.11
N PHE A 123 -6.61 -55.09 4.21
CA PHE A 123 -7.34 -56.09 5.00
C PHE A 123 -8.61 -56.53 4.29
N SER A 124 -9.03 -57.76 4.59
CA SER A 124 -10.31 -58.35 4.20
C SER A 124 -11.29 -58.36 5.38
N ASP A 125 -12.57 -58.11 5.11
CA ASP A 125 -13.63 -58.00 6.11
C ASP A 125 -14.51 -59.26 6.25
N GLY A 126 -14.21 -60.33 5.52
CA GLY A 126 -14.84 -61.64 5.70
C GLY A 126 -16.31 -61.74 5.27
N LEU A 127 -16.86 -60.74 4.58
CA LEU A 127 -18.29 -60.67 4.24
C LEU A 127 -18.75 -61.61 3.10
N GLY A 128 -17.89 -62.53 2.65
CA GLY A 128 -18.25 -63.61 1.73
C GLY A 128 -18.15 -63.27 0.24
N ALA A 129 -18.53 -64.23 -0.61
CA ALA A 129 -18.26 -64.24 -2.05
C ALA A 129 -18.81 -63.03 -2.85
N THR A 130 -19.84 -62.36 -2.34
CA THR A 130 -20.49 -61.22 -3.00
C THR A 130 -20.01 -59.88 -2.44
N ASN A 131 -19.51 -59.84 -1.21
CA ASN A 131 -19.29 -58.59 -0.46
C ASN A 131 -17.89 -58.44 0.18
N GLY A 132 -16.98 -59.40 -0.04
CA GLY A 132 -15.63 -59.36 0.53
C GLY A 132 -14.82 -58.15 0.05
N ASN A 133 -14.58 -57.19 0.94
CA ASN A 133 -13.91 -55.95 0.59
C ASN A 133 -12.43 -56.01 0.95
N ILE A 134 -11.57 -55.59 0.03
CA ILE A 134 -10.23 -55.17 0.39
C ILE A 134 -10.25 -53.66 0.65
N LYS A 135 -9.66 -53.24 1.77
CA LYS A 135 -9.53 -51.82 2.15
C LYS A 135 -8.08 -51.48 2.43
N ASN A 136 -7.66 -50.26 2.08
CA ASN A 136 -6.35 -49.75 2.46
C ASN A 136 -6.37 -49.42 3.97
N GLY A 137 -5.56 -50.12 4.75
CA GLY A 137 -5.53 -50.07 6.21
C GLY A 137 -4.93 -48.78 6.76
N ILE A 138 -4.24 -48.01 5.93
CA ILE A 138 -3.74 -46.69 6.26
C ILE A 138 -4.23 -45.78 5.12
N GLY A 139 -5.41 -45.17 5.28
CA GLY A 139 -5.95 -44.24 4.28
C GLY A 139 -4.89 -43.22 3.90
N THR A 140 -4.72 -42.92 2.60
CA THR A 140 -3.73 -42.01 1.98
C THR A 140 -2.71 -41.41 2.96
N LEU A 141 -1.84 -42.23 3.54
CA LEU A 141 -0.90 -41.75 4.54
C LEU A 141 0.33 -41.24 3.81
N LEU A 142 0.30 -39.92 3.68
CA LEU A 142 1.30 -38.94 3.26
C LEU A 142 2.73 -39.46 3.41
N THR A 143 3.31 -40.00 2.33
CA THR A 143 4.74 -40.28 2.28
C THR A 143 5.58 -39.01 2.05
N GLU A 144 4.98 -37.89 1.63
CA GLU A 144 5.71 -36.65 1.29
C GLU A 144 5.01 -35.33 1.69
N GLY A 145 4.07 -35.36 2.65
CA GLY A 145 3.33 -34.16 3.10
C GLY A 145 1.97 -33.99 2.43
N VAL A 146 1.27 -32.88 2.74
CA VAL A 146 -0.01 -32.52 2.10
C VAL A 146 0.27 -32.16 0.65
N ILE A 147 0.04 -33.10 -0.26
CA ILE A 147 0.13 -32.85 -1.71
C ILE A 147 -1.24 -32.35 -2.16
N PRO A 148 -1.43 -31.05 -2.45
CA PRO A 148 -2.68 -30.58 -3.04
C PRO A 148 -2.85 -31.23 -4.41
N ALA A 149 -4.02 -31.83 -4.65
CA ALA A 149 -4.29 -32.53 -5.90
C ALA A 149 -4.58 -31.57 -7.06
N ALA A 150 -5.39 -30.53 -6.80
CA ALA A 150 -5.76 -29.47 -7.75
C ALA A 150 -5.80 -28.12 -7.03
N ASP A 151 -5.71 -27.03 -7.80
CA ASP A 151 -5.82 -25.67 -7.29
C ASP A 151 -7.21 -25.42 -6.69
N ASN A 152 -7.26 -24.72 -5.56
CA ASN A 152 -8.48 -24.35 -4.83
C ASN A 152 -9.38 -25.52 -4.38
N THR A 153 -8.83 -26.73 -4.16
CA THR A 153 -9.63 -27.90 -3.71
C THR A 153 -9.39 -28.35 -2.28
N HIS A 154 -8.35 -27.86 -1.61
CA HIS A 154 -7.99 -28.30 -0.27
C HIS A 154 -7.65 -27.11 0.63
N ASP A 155 -8.42 -26.98 1.71
CA ASP A 155 -8.08 -26.09 2.80
C ASP A 155 -7.06 -26.74 3.73
N LEU A 156 -6.14 -25.95 4.28
CA LEU A 156 -5.23 -26.41 5.34
C LEU A 156 -5.96 -26.60 6.68
N GLY A 157 -7.10 -25.95 6.87
CA GLY A 157 -7.92 -26.03 8.08
C GLY A 157 -9.40 -25.77 7.78
N SER A 158 -10.19 -25.53 8.81
CA SER A 158 -11.59 -25.13 8.69
C SER A 158 -11.93 -24.17 9.83
N ALA A 159 -13.10 -23.54 9.79
CA ALA A 159 -13.59 -22.65 10.86
C ALA A 159 -13.67 -23.29 12.27
N THR A 160 -13.48 -24.62 12.39
CA THR A 160 -13.50 -25.33 13.68
C THR A 160 -12.20 -26.07 13.99
N HIS A 161 -11.28 -26.14 13.03
CA HIS A 161 -10.03 -26.88 13.13
C HIS A 161 -8.93 -26.05 12.45
N GLU A 162 -8.24 -25.24 13.24
CA GLU A 162 -7.28 -24.25 12.78
C GLU A 162 -5.87 -24.56 13.32
N PHE A 163 -4.84 -24.15 12.58
CA PHE A 163 -3.49 -24.14 13.11
C PHE A 163 -3.32 -22.97 14.07
N ARG A 164 -2.70 -23.21 15.23
CA ARG A 164 -2.39 -22.14 16.19
C ARG A 164 -1.45 -21.09 15.59
N ASN A 165 -0.43 -21.55 14.87
CA ASN A 165 0.57 -20.72 14.22
C ASN A 165 0.93 -21.33 12.85
N LEU A 166 1.24 -20.48 11.89
CA LEU A 166 1.78 -20.87 10.59
C LEU A 166 3.22 -20.35 10.47
N TYR A 167 4.20 -21.26 10.57
CA TYR A 167 5.62 -20.92 10.39
C TYR A 167 6.07 -21.42 9.01
N ILE A 168 6.48 -20.50 8.14
CA ILE A 168 6.97 -20.78 6.79
C ILE A 168 8.44 -20.38 6.74
N ASP A 169 9.32 -21.34 6.41
CA ASP A 169 10.72 -21.04 6.10
C ASP A 169 10.81 -20.56 4.65
N GLY A 170 11.18 -19.29 4.44
CA GLY A 170 11.29 -18.67 3.12
C GLY A 170 10.08 -17.83 2.72
N VAL A 171 9.57 -18.05 1.50
CA VAL A 171 8.57 -17.19 0.85
C VAL A 171 7.27 -17.96 0.62
N ALA A 172 6.16 -17.39 1.09
CA ALA A 172 4.82 -17.85 0.73
C ALA A 172 4.41 -17.23 -0.62
N TYR A 173 4.08 -18.08 -1.60
CA TYR A 173 3.47 -17.64 -2.85
C TYR A 173 1.96 -17.78 -2.72
N LEU A 174 1.26 -16.65 -2.58
CA LEU A 174 -0.18 -16.57 -2.40
C LEU A 174 -0.77 -15.73 -3.54
N ASP A 175 -1.84 -16.22 -4.17
CA ASP A 175 -2.56 -15.45 -5.19
C ASP A 175 -3.28 -14.25 -4.56
N GLN A 176 -3.86 -14.48 -3.37
CA GLN A 176 -4.44 -13.45 -2.53
C GLN A 176 -4.14 -13.77 -1.07
N ALA A 177 -3.81 -12.73 -0.30
CA ALA A 177 -3.74 -12.79 1.15
C ALA A 177 -4.75 -11.80 1.72
N ASP A 178 -5.66 -12.30 2.54
CA ASP A 178 -6.52 -11.47 3.38
C ASP A 178 -6.03 -11.55 4.83
N ILE A 179 -5.77 -10.38 5.44
CA ILE A 179 -5.24 -10.27 6.79
C ILE A 179 -6.20 -9.36 7.57
N ASP A 180 -7.30 -9.95 8.03
CA ASP A 180 -8.41 -9.25 8.70
C ASP A 180 -8.03 -8.60 10.04
N ALA A 181 -6.92 -9.04 10.65
CA ALA A 181 -6.39 -8.46 11.89
C ALA A 181 -4.89 -8.77 12.05
N GLY A 182 -4.11 -7.79 12.49
CA GLY A 182 -2.70 -7.96 12.84
C GLY A 182 -1.79 -6.83 12.32
N THR A 183 -0.53 -6.87 12.73
CA THR A 183 0.52 -5.98 12.20
C THR A 183 1.32 -6.74 11.14
N ILE A 184 1.49 -6.12 9.98
CA ILE A 184 2.51 -6.54 9.02
C ILE A 184 3.79 -5.79 9.41
N ASP A 185 4.68 -6.44 10.17
CA ASP A 185 5.93 -5.84 10.65
C ASP A 185 7.09 -6.11 9.68
N GLY A 186 7.93 -5.10 9.43
CA GLY A 186 9.16 -5.23 8.64
C GLY A 186 8.96 -5.56 7.15
N VAL A 187 7.82 -5.23 6.54
CA VAL A 187 7.52 -5.55 5.13
C VAL A 187 7.61 -4.34 4.22
N ASP A 188 8.44 -4.45 3.18
CA ASP A 188 8.34 -3.60 2.00
C ASP A 188 7.18 -4.08 1.10
N ILE A 189 6.09 -3.32 1.04
CA ILE A 189 4.96 -3.62 0.15
C ILE A 189 5.30 -3.12 -1.26
N GLY A 190 5.48 -4.05 -2.20
CA GLY A 190 5.73 -3.72 -3.62
C GLY A 190 7.18 -3.32 -3.95
N SER A 191 8.18 -3.84 -3.23
CA SER A 191 9.60 -3.50 -3.43
C SER A 191 10.18 -3.88 -4.80
N ASN A 192 9.80 -5.04 -5.36
CA ASN A 192 10.32 -5.52 -6.65
C ASN A 192 9.49 -5.07 -7.86
N THR A 193 8.21 -4.78 -7.64
CA THR A 193 7.30 -4.17 -8.61
C THR A 193 6.42 -3.21 -7.82
N PRO A 194 6.45 -1.90 -8.13
CA PRO A 194 5.67 -0.92 -7.38
C PRO A 194 4.22 -1.37 -7.25
N ALA A 195 3.70 -1.41 -6.03
CA ALA A 195 2.28 -1.62 -5.83
C ALA A 195 1.54 -0.53 -6.63
N THR A 196 0.74 -0.93 -7.61
CA THR A 196 0.06 0.03 -8.49
C THR A 196 -0.89 0.94 -7.72
N ASN A 197 -1.41 0.44 -6.59
CA ASN A 197 -2.14 1.20 -5.58
C ASN A 197 -1.82 0.61 -4.19
N LEU A 198 -1.49 1.48 -3.23
CA LEU A 198 -1.51 1.16 -1.80
C LEU A 198 -2.58 2.06 -1.17
N THR A 199 -3.74 1.49 -0.87
CA THR A 199 -4.82 2.19 -0.16
C THR A 199 -4.68 1.92 1.33
N VAL A 200 -4.06 2.86 2.05
CA VAL A 200 -4.02 2.82 3.52
C VAL A 200 -5.17 3.68 4.03
N ASP A 201 -6.14 3.06 4.69
CA ASP A 201 -7.10 3.82 5.50
C ASP A 201 -6.37 4.23 6.78
N SER A 202 -6.29 5.54 7.04
CA SER A 202 -5.62 6.14 8.20
C SER A 202 -4.13 5.74 8.34
N VAL A 203 -3.24 6.48 7.67
CA VAL A 203 -1.79 6.33 7.87
C VAL A 203 -1.41 6.82 9.28
N ASN A 204 -1.20 5.90 10.23
CA ASN A 204 -0.61 6.22 11.52
C ASN A 204 0.92 6.13 11.42
N ILE A 205 1.57 7.27 11.21
CA ILE A 205 3.04 7.36 11.21
C ILE A 205 3.46 7.55 12.66
N ASN A 206 3.79 6.46 13.35
CA ASN A 206 4.25 6.47 14.74
C ASN A 206 5.68 7.02 14.90
N GLY A 207 6.39 7.21 13.80
CA GLY A 207 7.67 7.91 13.71
C GLY A 207 7.52 9.36 13.27
N ASN A 208 8.57 10.17 13.46
CA ASN A 208 8.53 11.59 13.14
C ASN A 208 8.76 11.90 11.64
N GLU A 209 8.88 10.90 10.78
CA GLU A 209 9.46 11.05 9.44
C GLU A 209 8.59 10.45 8.33
N ILE A 210 8.31 11.27 7.31
CA ILE A 210 7.87 10.84 5.97
C ILE A 210 9.04 11.12 5.03
N GLN A 211 9.73 10.07 4.59
CA GLN A 211 10.92 10.21 3.75
C GLN A 211 10.63 9.79 2.30
N ALA A 212 10.99 10.63 1.35
CA ALA A 212 11.14 10.23 -0.05
C ALA A 212 12.62 9.85 -0.29
N THR A 213 12.88 8.71 -0.94
CA THR A 213 14.24 8.33 -1.39
C THR A 213 14.70 9.09 -2.63
N SER A 214 13.80 9.86 -3.25
CA SER A 214 14.06 10.79 -4.35
C SER A 214 14.46 12.17 -3.84
N ASN A 215 14.96 13.04 -4.73
CA ASN A 215 15.35 14.43 -4.40
C ASN A 215 14.17 15.36 -4.02
N GLN A 216 12.95 14.84 -3.96
CA GLN A 216 11.74 15.60 -3.68
C GLN A 216 10.62 14.71 -3.13
N LEU A 217 9.72 15.31 -2.34
CA LEU A 217 8.42 14.77 -1.96
C LEU A 217 7.34 15.57 -2.71
N ALA A 218 6.49 14.91 -3.48
CA ALA A 218 5.48 15.57 -4.32
C ALA A 218 4.07 15.03 -4.04
N PHE A 219 3.10 15.93 -3.99
CA PHE A 219 1.67 15.64 -3.89
C PHE A 219 1.03 15.88 -5.25
N VAL A 220 0.46 14.85 -5.87
CA VAL A 220 -0.08 14.87 -7.23
C VAL A 220 -1.57 14.58 -7.21
N THR A 221 -2.36 15.28 -8.03
CA THR A 221 -3.77 14.96 -8.27
C THR A 221 -4.05 14.76 -9.76
N GLY A 222 -5.07 13.96 -10.10
CA GLY A 222 -5.42 13.69 -11.51
C GLY A 222 -4.34 12.94 -12.31
N GLY A 223 -3.54 12.11 -11.65
CA GLY A 223 -2.55 11.22 -12.28
C GLY A 223 -1.18 11.83 -12.56
N SER A 224 -1.10 13.12 -12.93
CA SER A 224 0.19 13.77 -13.26
C SER A 224 0.32 15.23 -12.82
N ALA A 225 -0.74 15.87 -12.33
CA ALA A 225 -0.68 17.28 -11.94
C ALA A 225 -0.16 17.43 -10.51
N GLU A 226 1.10 17.81 -10.37
CA GLU A 226 1.69 18.15 -9.08
C GLU A 226 1.02 19.40 -8.47
N ARG A 227 0.72 19.35 -7.18
CA ARG A 227 0.08 20.42 -6.41
C ARG A 227 1.01 21.01 -5.37
N ILE A 228 1.79 20.16 -4.68
CA ILE A 228 2.75 20.58 -3.66
C ILE A 228 4.03 19.78 -3.84
N ARG A 229 5.19 20.43 -3.69
CA ARG A 229 6.50 19.77 -3.66
C ARG A 229 7.36 20.30 -2.53
N ILE A 230 8.09 19.41 -1.87
CA ILE A 230 9.23 19.73 -1.01
C ILE A 230 10.49 19.22 -1.72
N ASP A 231 11.43 20.10 -2.06
CA ASP A 231 12.69 19.70 -2.70
C ASP A 231 13.83 19.42 -1.68
N ASN A 232 14.97 18.94 -2.18
CA ASN A 232 16.17 18.66 -1.36
C ASN A 232 16.80 19.89 -0.69
N THR A 233 16.39 21.11 -1.07
CA THR A 233 16.86 22.36 -0.45
C THR A 233 15.90 22.88 0.61
N GLY A 234 14.78 22.18 0.85
CA GLY A 234 13.75 22.55 1.82
C GLY A 234 12.72 23.55 1.30
N ASN A 235 12.73 23.84 -0.02
CA ASN A 235 11.72 24.73 -0.59
C ASN A 235 10.38 23.99 -0.69
N ILE A 236 9.32 24.68 -0.30
CA ILE A 236 7.95 24.24 -0.53
C ILE A 236 7.39 24.99 -1.74
N PHE A 237 6.98 24.24 -2.75
CA PHE A 237 6.33 24.75 -3.94
C PHE A 237 4.83 24.45 -3.90
N TYR A 238 4.02 25.42 -4.33
CA TYR A 238 2.56 25.30 -4.44
C TYR A 238 2.12 25.42 -5.90
N ALA A 239 0.94 24.87 -6.20
CA ALA A 239 0.24 24.96 -7.48
C ALA A 239 1.05 24.48 -8.71
N GLY A 240 1.88 23.44 -8.52
CA GLY A 240 2.65 22.81 -9.62
C GLY A 240 3.91 23.57 -10.04
N ARG A 241 4.40 24.49 -9.21
CA ARG A 241 5.70 25.15 -9.45
C ARG A 241 6.83 24.14 -9.20
N THR A 242 7.72 23.93 -10.17
CA THR A 242 8.77 22.89 -10.10
C THR A 242 10.19 23.45 -9.93
N THR A 243 10.41 24.75 -10.11
CA THR A 243 11.71 25.43 -9.98
C THR A 243 11.57 26.87 -9.46
N THR A 244 12.66 27.40 -8.93
CA THR A 244 12.79 28.80 -8.52
C THR A 244 12.93 29.69 -9.77
N GLY A 245 11.94 30.57 -10.03
CA GLY A 245 11.98 31.53 -11.15
C GLY A 245 10.99 31.26 -12.31
N ALA A 246 10.09 30.28 -12.19
CA ALA A 246 9.03 30.08 -13.17
C ALA A 246 8.03 31.26 -13.19
N THR A 247 7.59 31.66 -14.38
CA THR A 247 6.67 32.79 -14.65
C THR A 247 5.19 32.50 -14.37
N THR A 248 4.88 31.32 -13.83
CA THR A 248 3.51 30.88 -13.58
C THR A 248 3.02 31.38 -12.22
N ASN A 249 1.76 31.83 -12.16
CA ASN A 249 1.12 32.33 -10.93
C ASN A 249 1.07 31.25 -9.84
N ALA A 250 2.04 31.27 -8.91
CA ALA A 250 1.99 30.43 -7.71
C ALA A 250 1.15 31.14 -6.64
N THR A 251 -0.12 30.77 -6.53
CA THR A 251 -1.02 31.26 -5.48
C THR A 251 -1.00 30.28 -4.31
N SER A 252 -0.58 30.74 -3.14
CA SER A 252 -0.82 30.02 -1.88
C SER A 252 -2.15 30.50 -1.31
N TYR A 253 -3.14 29.61 -1.21
CA TYR A 253 -4.38 29.91 -0.51
C TYR A 253 -4.21 29.47 0.95
N LEU A 254 -4.21 30.45 1.84
CA LEU A 254 -4.13 30.24 3.28
C LEU A 254 -5.51 30.56 3.86
N ASP A 255 -6.16 29.55 4.44
CA ASP A 255 -7.50 29.70 5.03
C ASP A 255 -7.46 30.46 6.37
N THR A 256 -8.62 30.77 6.93
CA THR A 256 -8.75 31.49 8.21
C THR A 256 -7.87 30.88 9.31
N ASP A 257 -7.15 31.74 10.05
CA ASP A 257 -6.16 31.47 11.11
C ASP A 257 -4.70 31.16 10.67
N ALA A 258 -4.40 31.14 9.37
CA ALA A 258 -3.02 31.02 8.92
C ALA A 258 -2.22 32.33 9.08
N MET A 259 -1.33 32.41 10.07
CA MET A 259 -0.42 33.55 10.25
C MET A 259 0.87 33.38 9.43
N TYR A 260 1.14 34.30 8.49
CA TYR A 260 2.46 34.39 7.86
C TYR A 260 3.43 35.18 8.75
N LYS A 261 4.34 34.47 9.42
CA LYS A 261 5.41 35.08 10.23
C LYS A 261 6.74 34.86 9.54
N SER A 262 7.40 35.96 9.17
CA SER A 262 8.76 35.93 8.66
C SER A 262 9.73 36.27 9.80
N TYR A 263 10.64 35.34 10.11
CA TYR A 263 11.68 35.49 11.14
C TYR A 263 13.04 35.70 10.46
N GLN A 264 13.23 36.90 9.90
CA GLN A 264 14.46 37.26 9.22
C GLN A 264 15.26 38.27 10.04
N GLY A 265 16.59 38.15 9.98
CA GLY A 265 17.50 39.09 10.64
C GLY A 265 17.38 40.53 10.11
N THR A 266 17.99 41.47 10.80
CA THR A 266 18.04 42.89 10.40
C THR A 266 18.62 43.04 8.99
N GLY A 267 17.94 43.81 8.12
CA GLY A 267 18.38 44.05 6.75
C GLY A 267 18.09 42.92 5.74
N ILE A 268 17.57 41.77 6.18
CA ILE A 268 17.14 40.70 5.29
C ILE A 268 15.69 40.94 4.85
N PRO A 269 15.36 40.84 3.54
CA PRO A 269 13.99 41.01 3.05
C PRO A 269 13.04 39.97 3.63
N HIS A 270 11.97 40.44 4.26
CA HIS A 270 10.82 39.63 4.68
C HIS A 270 9.90 39.33 3.50
N MET A 271 9.81 40.27 2.56
CA MET A 271 9.09 40.13 1.29
C MET A 271 9.89 40.80 0.18
N THR A 272 9.97 40.14 -0.98
CA THR A 272 10.65 40.65 -2.16
C THR A 272 9.68 40.69 -3.33
N PHE A 273 9.53 41.85 -3.94
CA PHE A 273 8.76 42.03 -5.16
C PHE A 273 9.71 41.94 -6.35
N LEU A 274 9.42 41.02 -7.27
CA LEU A 274 10.24 40.73 -8.45
C LEU A 274 9.47 41.05 -9.73
N ASN A 275 10.14 41.62 -10.72
CA ASN A 275 9.71 41.63 -12.12
C ASN A 275 10.69 40.74 -12.91
N GLY A 276 10.28 39.51 -13.22
CA GLY A 276 11.18 38.47 -13.69
C GLY A 276 12.28 38.19 -12.66
N ALA A 277 13.54 38.33 -13.07
CA ALA A 277 14.71 38.14 -12.19
C ALA A 277 15.15 39.43 -11.45
N THR A 278 14.48 40.57 -11.66
CA THR A 278 14.90 41.86 -11.07
C THR A 278 14.04 42.23 -9.87
N THR A 279 14.67 42.55 -8.75
CA THR A 279 13.98 43.10 -7.57
C THR A 279 13.52 44.52 -7.83
N VAL A 280 12.21 44.76 -7.66
CA VAL A 280 11.57 46.08 -7.83
C VAL A 280 11.15 46.71 -6.50
N GLY A 281 11.09 45.93 -5.43
CA GLY A 281 10.82 46.41 -4.08
C GLY A 281 11.04 45.35 -3.01
N THR A 282 11.13 45.78 -1.76
CA THR A 282 11.31 44.88 -0.61
C THR A 282 10.63 45.43 0.64
N ILE A 283 10.19 44.54 1.53
CA ILE A 283 9.87 44.89 2.91
C ILE A 283 10.98 44.34 3.81
N THR A 284 11.67 45.23 4.51
CA THR A 284 12.78 44.90 5.41
C THR A 284 12.50 45.40 6.83
N ASN A 285 13.31 44.97 7.79
CA ASN A 285 13.30 45.53 9.15
C ASN A 285 14.69 46.07 9.50
N ASN A 286 14.72 47.10 10.35
CA ASN A 286 15.96 47.64 10.91
C ASN A 286 16.19 47.22 12.38
N GLY A 287 15.53 46.15 12.84
CA GLY A 287 15.54 45.67 14.22
C GLY A 287 14.41 46.26 15.10
N THR A 288 13.83 47.41 14.72
CA THR A 288 12.75 48.05 15.49
C THR A 288 11.52 48.36 14.62
N ASN A 289 11.73 48.88 13.42
CA ASN A 289 10.69 49.29 12.48
C ASN A 289 10.75 48.50 11.17
N ALA A 290 9.63 48.46 10.47
CA ALA A 290 9.55 47.99 9.09
C ALA A 290 9.91 49.13 8.11
N SER A 291 10.53 48.78 6.99
CA SER A 291 10.84 49.68 5.88
C SER A 291 10.22 49.13 4.60
N TYR A 292 9.52 49.99 3.87
CA TYR A 292 8.90 49.68 2.58
C TYR A 292 9.72 50.34 1.49
N ASN A 293 10.50 49.54 0.75
CA ASN A 293 11.46 50.06 -0.22
C ASN A 293 10.96 49.81 -1.65
N THR A 294 11.03 50.84 -2.48
CA THR A 294 10.74 50.77 -3.93
C THR A 294 11.97 51.22 -4.72
N THR A 295 12.09 50.77 -5.97
CA THR A 295 13.24 51.14 -6.82
C THR A 295 13.14 52.60 -7.27
N SER A 296 14.15 53.40 -6.96
CA SER A 296 14.26 54.81 -7.36
C SER A 296 15.71 55.20 -7.76
N ASP A 297 16.34 54.41 -8.62
CA ASP A 297 17.71 54.66 -9.11
C ASP A 297 17.69 55.48 -10.42
N TYR A 298 18.65 56.40 -10.59
CA TYR A 298 18.75 57.23 -11.80
C TYR A 298 18.92 56.41 -13.08
N ARG A 299 19.53 55.21 -13.01
CA ARG A 299 19.70 54.32 -14.17
C ARG A 299 18.39 53.69 -14.64
N LYS A 300 17.33 53.80 -13.84
CA LYS A 300 15.98 53.31 -14.15
C LYS A 300 15.00 54.45 -14.44
N LYS A 301 15.45 55.71 -14.42
CA LYS A 301 14.60 56.89 -14.60
C LYS A 301 15.14 57.78 -15.71
N ASN A 302 14.29 58.09 -16.68
CA ASN A 302 14.55 59.19 -17.61
C ASN A 302 13.98 60.46 -16.98
N VAL A 303 14.83 61.46 -16.73
CA VAL A 303 14.38 62.76 -16.20
C VAL A 303 13.76 63.57 -17.34
N ILE A 304 12.47 63.89 -17.22
CA ILE A 304 11.69 64.53 -18.29
C ILE A 304 11.45 66.03 -18.01
N GLY A 305 11.54 66.46 -16.76
CA GLY A 305 11.32 67.84 -16.33
C GLY A 305 11.05 67.91 -14.83
N ASP A 306 10.88 69.14 -14.33
CA ASP A 306 10.43 69.40 -12.97
C ASP A 306 8.90 69.26 -12.85
N ILE A 307 8.39 69.24 -11.62
CA ILE A 307 6.94 69.21 -11.37
C ILE A 307 6.41 70.62 -11.54
N GLU A 308 5.61 70.82 -12.59
CA GLU A 308 4.94 72.10 -12.87
C GLU A 308 3.60 72.20 -12.13
N ASP A 309 3.16 73.45 -11.91
CA ASP A 309 1.88 73.83 -11.29
C ASP A 309 1.58 73.13 -9.95
N ALA A 310 2.62 72.88 -9.15
CA ALA A 310 2.50 72.06 -7.94
C ALA A 310 1.55 72.67 -6.90
N CYS A 311 1.61 73.99 -6.67
CA CYS A 311 0.69 74.68 -5.76
C CYS A 311 -0.78 74.55 -6.20
N GLU A 312 -1.08 74.79 -7.48
CA GLU A 312 -2.45 74.73 -8.01
C GLU A 312 -3.01 73.32 -7.87
N ARG A 313 -2.21 72.32 -8.26
CA ARG A 313 -2.58 70.91 -8.13
C ARG A 313 -2.80 70.51 -6.66
N VAL A 314 -1.99 70.99 -5.71
CA VAL A 314 -2.22 70.68 -4.29
C VAL A 314 -3.46 71.37 -3.75
N LEU A 315 -3.80 72.57 -4.23
CA LEU A 315 -5.03 73.28 -3.83
C LEU A 315 -6.29 72.57 -4.32
N ASP A 316 -6.22 71.88 -5.45
CA ASP A 316 -7.32 71.05 -5.96
C ASP A 316 -7.51 69.76 -5.15
N LEU A 317 -6.49 69.32 -4.38
CA LEU A 317 -6.62 68.17 -3.49
C LEU A 317 -7.48 68.52 -2.28
N ARG A 318 -8.48 67.67 -2.01
CA ARG A 318 -9.39 67.82 -0.87
C ARG A 318 -9.09 66.81 0.24
N PRO A 319 -8.22 67.14 1.22
CA PRO A 319 -8.07 66.31 2.41
C PRO A 319 -9.38 66.35 3.23
N LEU A 320 -9.80 65.19 3.72
CA LEU A 320 -11.03 65.06 4.49
C LEU A 320 -10.92 64.00 5.58
N GLN A 321 -11.84 64.08 6.53
CA GLN A 321 -12.02 63.05 7.54
C GLN A 321 -13.11 62.07 7.09
N TYR A 322 -12.84 60.78 7.20
CA TYR A 322 -13.77 59.74 6.82
C TYR A 322 -13.83 58.61 7.85
N GLU A 323 -14.89 57.83 7.76
CA GLU A 323 -15.14 56.61 8.53
C GLU A 323 -15.51 55.52 7.52
N PHE A 324 -14.97 54.31 7.67
CA PHE A 324 -15.37 53.18 6.84
C PHE A 324 -16.78 52.73 7.22
N LYS A 325 -17.66 52.60 6.22
CA LYS A 325 -19.08 52.29 6.42
C LYS A 325 -19.32 50.91 7.04
N ASP A 326 -18.42 49.95 6.79
CA ASP A 326 -18.62 48.54 7.14
C ASP A 326 -17.89 48.11 8.42
N ILE A 327 -17.37 49.06 9.21
CA ILE A 327 -16.71 48.77 10.49
C ILE A 327 -17.66 49.01 11.66
N ILE A 328 -17.86 48.01 12.50
CA ILE A 328 -18.56 48.15 13.78
C ILE A 328 -17.66 48.96 14.73
N ASN A 329 -18.11 50.14 15.15
CA ASN A 329 -17.34 51.18 15.86
C ASN A 329 -16.22 51.79 14.99
N PRO A 330 -16.57 52.56 13.96
CA PRO A 330 -15.57 53.17 13.10
C PRO A 330 -14.73 54.19 13.86
N THR A 331 -13.44 54.22 13.57
CA THR A 331 -12.52 55.27 14.04
C THR A 331 -12.40 56.32 12.94
N LYS A 332 -12.45 57.60 13.32
CA LYS A 332 -12.21 58.70 12.39
C LYS A 332 -10.79 58.63 11.85
N GLN A 333 -10.65 58.67 10.53
CA GLN A 333 -9.38 58.70 9.84
C GLN A 333 -9.29 59.92 8.93
N GLU A 334 -8.08 60.39 8.68
CA GLU A 334 -7.80 61.49 7.77
C GLU A 334 -7.23 60.91 6.47
N GLY A 335 -7.67 61.42 5.34
CA GLY A 335 -7.15 60.98 4.05
C GLY A 335 -7.86 61.65 2.88
N PHE A 336 -7.95 60.92 1.78
CA PHE A 336 -8.50 61.42 0.52
C PHE A 336 -9.44 60.41 -0.11
N ILE A 337 -10.30 60.88 -1.01
CA ILE A 337 -11.12 60.02 -1.85
C ILE A 337 -10.35 59.72 -3.14
N ALA A 338 -10.19 58.44 -3.48
CA ALA A 338 -9.32 58.00 -4.57
C ALA A 338 -9.67 58.64 -5.93
N HIS A 339 -10.94 58.67 -6.34
CA HIS A 339 -11.30 59.27 -7.63
C HIS A 339 -11.05 60.79 -7.71
N GLU A 340 -11.13 61.51 -6.59
CA GLU A 340 -10.81 62.95 -6.55
C GLU A 340 -9.32 63.17 -6.74
N VAL A 341 -8.50 62.34 -6.09
CA VAL A 341 -7.04 62.37 -6.27
C VAL A 341 -6.65 61.94 -7.69
N GLN A 342 -7.40 61.03 -8.31
CA GLN A 342 -7.09 60.52 -9.65
C GLN A 342 -7.13 61.63 -10.72
N GLU A 343 -7.98 62.65 -10.56
CA GLU A 343 -8.06 63.79 -11.49
C GLU A 343 -6.81 64.68 -11.43
N VAL A 344 -6.17 64.79 -10.26
CA VAL A 344 -5.00 65.67 -10.02
C VAL A 344 -3.66 64.92 -10.13
N VAL A 345 -3.61 63.69 -9.59
CA VAL A 345 -2.41 62.85 -9.52
C VAL A 345 -2.78 61.42 -9.94
N PRO A 346 -2.94 61.15 -11.25
CA PRO A 346 -3.42 59.86 -11.74
C PRO A 346 -2.56 58.68 -11.28
N HIS A 347 -1.23 58.85 -11.23
CA HIS A 347 -0.30 57.78 -10.86
C HIS A 347 -0.34 57.37 -9.37
N ALA A 348 -1.01 58.16 -8.52
CA ALA A 348 -1.19 57.85 -7.10
C ALA A 348 -2.32 56.84 -6.87
N VAL A 349 -3.22 56.68 -7.83
CA VAL A 349 -4.42 55.84 -7.74
C VAL A 349 -4.28 54.61 -8.63
N THR A 350 -4.74 53.46 -8.14
CA THR A 350 -4.83 52.22 -8.91
C THR A 350 -6.28 51.76 -8.97
N GLY A 351 -6.73 51.41 -10.19
CA GLY A 351 -8.11 51.01 -10.47
C GLY A 351 -8.97 52.14 -11.04
N ASP A 352 -10.07 51.75 -11.69
CA ASP A 352 -11.02 52.68 -12.31
C ASP A 352 -12.19 53.00 -11.38
N LYS A 353 -12.76 54.20 -11.54
CA LYS A 353 -13.93 54.62 -10.77
C LYS A 353 -15.13 53.73 -11.10
N ASP A 354 -15.84 53.27 -10.08
CA ASP A 354 -17.04 52.43 -10.19
C ASP A 354 -16.83 51.13 -10.99
N ALA A 355 -15.60 50.61 -11.01
CA ALA A 355 -15.28 49.33 -11.64
C ALA A 355 -16.01 48.18 -10.94
N VAL A 356 -16.47 47.21 -11.71
CA VAL A 356 -17.13 45.99 -11.21
C VAL A 356 -16.45 44.76 -11.78
N ASP A 357 -16.40 43.70 -10.98
CA ASP A 357 -15.89 42.41 -11.42
C ASP A 357 -16.87 41.78 -12.42
N PRO A 358 -16.40 41.40 -13.63
CA PRO A 358 -17.28 40.93 -14.70
C PRO A 358 -17.94 39.56 -14.41
N VAL A 359 -17.49 38.85 -13.38
CA VAL A 359 -17.99 37.51 -13.00
C VAL A 359 -18.87 37.58 -11.76
N THR A 360 -18.46 38.34 -10.75
CA THR A 360 -19.14 38.37 -9.44
C THR A 360 -20.06 39.58 -9.25
N ASP A 361 -20.03 40.56 -10.17
CA ASP A 361 -20.73 41.84 -10.08
C ASP A 361 -20.38 42.64 -8.81
N ALA A 362 -19.30 42.24 -8.13
CA ALA A 362 -18.81 42.90 -6.93
C ALA A 362 -18.03 44.17 -7.31
N PRO A 363 -18.13 45.25 -6.51
CA PRO A 363 -17.38 46.47 -6.77
C PRO A 363 -15.87 46.24 -6.60
N ILE A 364 -15.10 46.61 -7.62
CA ILE A 364 -13.64 46.69 -7.56
C ILE A 364 -13.28 48.07 -6.99
N LEU A 365 -12.86 48.09 -5.72
CA LEU A 365 -12.54 49.33 -5.01
C LEU A 365 -11.20 49.90 -5.49
N GLN A 366 -11.18 51.21 -5.73
CA GLN A 366 -9.95 51.94 -6.04
C GLN A 366 -9.01 51.98 -4.84
N GLN A 367 -7.71 51.95 -5.11
CA GLN A 367 -6.65 52.00 -4.10
C GLN A 367 -5.81 53.27 -4.27
N LEU A 368 -5.38 53.86 -3.15
CA LEU A 368 -4.58 55.08 -3.12
C LEU A 368 -3.23 54.83 -2.42
N ASP A 369 -2.14 55.18 -3.09
CA ASP A 369 -0.79 55.18 -2.53
C ASP A 369 -0.36 56.60 -2.14
N HIS A 370 -0.48 56.89 -0.84
CA HIS A 370 -0.13 58.18 -0.25
C HIS A 370 1.35 58.55 -0.44
N SER A 371 2.25 57.58 -0.58
CA SER A 371 3.68 57.85 -0.73
C SER A 371 3.99 58.61 -2.03
N LYS A 372 3.13 58.47 -3.04
CA LYS A 372 3.27 59.14 -4.34
C LYS A 372 2.81 60.61 -4.34
N LEU A 373 2.17 61.08 -3.27
CA LEU A 373 1.81 62.49 -3.10
C LEU A 373 2.97 63.32 -2.54
N VAL A 374 3.94 62.68 -1.88
CA VAL A 374 5.07 63.35 -1.21
C VAL A 374 5.89 64.23 -2.16
N PRO A 375 6.25 63.81 -3.39
CA PRO A 375 6.99 64.68 -4.32
C PRO A 375 6.22 65.94 -4.71
N LEU A 376 4.91 65.83 -4.96
CA LEU A 376 4.05 66.96 -5.31
C LEU A 376 3.94 67.95 -4.15
N LEU A 377 3.68 67.45 -2.93
CA LEU A 377 3.63 68.28 -1.72
C LEU A 377 4.96 69.00 -1.46
N THR A 378 6.09 68.33 -1.74
CA THR A 378 7.42 68.91 -1.58
C THR A 378 7.65 70.08 -2.55
N GLN A 379 7.25 69.92 -3.83
CA GLN A 379 7.40 71.01 -4.80
C GLN A 379 6.43 72.16 -4.51
N ALA A 380 5.18 71.88 -4.15
CA ALA A 380 4.21 72.90 -3.78
C ALA A 380 4.66 73.71 -2.56
N LEU A 381 5.30 73.07 -1.57
CA LEU A 381 5.87 73.77 -0.43
C LEU A 381 7.03 74.68 -0.84
N LYS A 382 7.90 74.24 -1.76
CA LYS A 382 8.98 75.08 -2.29
C LYS A 382 8.44 76.29 -3.04
N ASP A 383 7.44 76.09 -3.90
CA ASP A 383 6.80 77.17 -4.66
C ASP A 383 6.13 78.18 -3.73
N ALA A 384 5.46 77.70 -2.66
CA ALA A 384 4.84 78.56 -1.65
C ALA A 384 5.89 79.38 -0.88
N ILE A 385 7.01 78.77 -0.48
CA ILE A 385 8.12 79.47 0.19
C ILE A 385 8.69 80.57 -0.71
N TRP A 386 8.95 80.25 -1.98
CA TRP A 386 9.45 81.22 -2.96
C TRP A 386 8.50 82.42 -3.12
N LYS A 387 7.19 82.17 -3.18
CA LYS A 387 6.19 83.24 -3.26
C LYS A 387 6.15 84.09 -1.99
N ILE A 388 6.38 83.49 -0.82
CA ILE A 388 6.46 84.23 0.44
C ILE A 388 7.69 85.14 0.44
N GLU A 389 8.85 84.64 0.03
CA GLU A 389 10.10 85.42 -0.03
C GLU A 389 9.96 86.62 -1.01
N ASP A 390 9.40 86.40 -2.20
CA ASP A 390 9.13 87.48 -3.18
C ASP A 390 8.10 88.51 -2.65
N LEU A 391 7.11 88.08 -1.88
CA LEU A 391 6.15 88.98 -1.25
C LEU A 391 6.77 89.78 -0.10
N GLU A 392 7.67 89.18 0.68
CA GLU A 392 8.39 89.86 1.76
C GLU A 392 9.31 90.96 1.20
N GLU A 393 10.04 90.68 0.12
CA GLU A 393 10.87 91.67 -0.59
C GLU A 393 10.04 92.84 -1.10
N LYS A 394 8.90 92.57 -1.75
CA LYS A 394 7.99 93.63 -2.23
C LYS A 394 7.38 94.45 -1.08
N VAL A 395 7.10 93.82 0.05
CA VAL A 395 6.59 94.53 1.23
C VAL A 395 7.68 95.42 1.82
N GLU A 396 8.94 94.99 1.85
CA GLU A 396 10.09 95.81 2.26
C GLU A 396 10.25 97.02 1.34
N GLU A 397 10.25 96.82 0.01
CA GLU A 397 10.29 97.91 -0.97
C GLU A 397 9.13 98.93 -0.79
N LEU A 398 7.92 98.43 -0.52
CA LEU A 398 6.76 99.28 -0.26
C LEU A 398 6.86 100.03 1.07
N GLN A 399 7.39 99.40 2.11
CA GLN A 399 7.62 100.05 3.40
C GLN A 399 8.65 101.16 3.30
N ASP A 400 9.75 100.92 2.59
CA ASP A 400 10.77 101.92 2.30
C ASP A 400 10.16 103.09 1.52
N ALA A 401 9.39 102.81 0.45
CA ALA A 401 8.73 103.84 -0.35
C ALA A 401 7.69 104.68 0.42
N VAL A 402 7.00 104.08 1.41
CA VAL A 402 6.06 104.80 2.28
C VAL A 402 6.77 105.61 3.36
N SER A 403 7.96 105.17 3.82
CA SER A 403 8.77 105.92 4.79
C SER A 403 9.41 107.18 4.20
N GLU A 404 9.53 107.25 2.88
CA GLU A 404 10.05 108.41 2.13
C GLU A 404 8.98 109.48 1.79
N ILE A 405 7.71 109.25 2.14
CA ILE A 405 6.57 110.19 1.97
C ILE A 405 6.16 110.76 3.33
#